data_AF-A0A954PB91-F1
#
_entry.id   AF-A0A954PB91-F1
#
_cell.length_a   1.000
_cell.length_b   1.000
_cell.length_c   1.000
_cell.angle_alpha   90.00
_cell.angle_beta   90.00
_cell.angle_gamma   90.00
#
_symmetry.space_group_name_H-M   'P 1'
#
loop_
_entity.id
_entity.type
_entity.pdbx_description
1 polymer ?
#
loop_
_entity_poly.entity_id
_entity_poly.type
_entity_poly.pdbx_seq_one_letter_code
_entity_poly.pdbx_strand_id
1 'polypeptide(L)'
;MHGHIRDFLLSNDPADCNTRNAIFHQRFQQYADWKHYLSIALFNSSVGSQLTAPESCWSVESFQALYVACWTHYPVEKGTYMLNLGELNGVQLGVIEHAISKKLSWRPSSHLSKNGHSASKGWAFLMGYHELLIQFERTAGVPYLMLKAEGHTTGLTGVVAHCRSWRHKKKTGEGLTASPALKAFAASHPDIVDRRAAENYDKPYKEMLKSLQLRGKQVTVREMMPRLFQNAGYRPICDNPATFFQSASNEQLGRALQDFCNTNPQLSGDGEDVGLLEDQAIIRNLYDLANSLISDGASTCGRVYNELRVSAAEIDSSLDYFNGH
;
A
#
# COMPACT_ATOMS: atom_id res chain seq x y z
N MET A 1 -12.12 8.34 -1.45
CA MET A 1 -11.75 7.27 -2.40
C MET A 1 -12.58 5.98 -2.24
N HIS A 2 -12.89 5.55 -1.02
CA HIS A 2 -13.80 4.44 -0.60
C HIS A 2 -14.99 4.09 -1.54
N GLY A 3 -14.74 3.34 -2.61
CA GLY A 3 -15.78 2.91 -3.58
C GLY A 3 -16.18 3.95 -4.63
N HIS A 4 -15.62 5.16 -4.60
CA HIS A 4 -15.94 6.26 -5.54
C HIS A 4 -15.48 6.00 -6.99
N ILE A 5 -14.60 5.03 -7.20
CA ILE A 5 -14.28 4.54 -8.54
C ILE A 5 -15.52 4.08 -9.32
N ARG A 6 -16.60 3.70 -8.60
CA ARG A 6 -17.89 3.34 -9.19
C ARG A 6 -18.40 4.39 -10.17
N ASP A 7 -18.36 5.67 -9.82
CA ASP A 7 -18.90 6.74 -10.66
C ASP A 7 -18.11 6.86 -11.96
N PHE A 8 -16.79 6.74 -11.87
CA PHE A 8 -15.91 6.67 -13.04
C PHE A 8 -16.19 5.44 -13.92
N LEU A 9 -16.51 4.28 -13.34
CA LEU A 9 -16.86 3.08 -14.09
C LEU A 9 -18.26 3.14 -14.72
N LEU A 10 -19.18 3.89 -14.14
CA LEU A 10 -20.55 4.10 -14.63
C LEU A 10 -20.66 5.26 -15.64
N SER A 11 -19.65 6.12 -15.71
CA SER A 11 -19.65 7.26 -16.61
C SER A 11 -19.73 6.83 -18.09
N ASN A 12 -20.65 7.48 -18.81
CA ASN A 12 -20.80 7.35 -20.26
C ASN A 12 -20.03 8.44 -21.03
N ASP A 13 -19.27 9.30 -20.34
CA ASP A 13 -18.42 10.29 -21.00
C ASP A 13 -17.38 9.57 -21.90
N PRO A 14 -17.23 9.95 -23.18
CA PRO A 14 -16.23 9.35 -24.07
C PRO A 14 -14.80 9.43 -23.53
N ALA A 15 -14.43 10.50 -22.81
CA ALA A 15 -13.12 10.66 -22.21
C ALA A 15 -12.88 9.65 -21.09
N ASP A 16 -13.89 9.40 -20.25
CA ASP A 16 -13.81 8.38 -19.19
C ASP A 16 -13.73 6.99 -19.81
N CYS A 17 -14.55 6.70 -20.82
CA CYS A 17 -14.51 5.44 -21.56
C CYS A 17 -13.11 5.16 -22.14
N ASN A 18 -12.51 6.16 -22.81
CA ASN A 18 -11.17 6.05 -23.35
C ASN A 18 -10.11 5.85 -22.26
N THR A 19 -10.27 6.54 -21.13
CA THR A 19 -9.35 6.42 -19.99
C THR A 19 -9.45 5.02 -19.36
N ARG A 20 -10.66 4.48 -19.17
CA ARG A 20 -10.87 3.08 -18.72
C ARG A 20 -10.20 2.09 -19.66
N ASN A 21 -10.35 2.28 -20.97
CA ASN A 21 -9.75 1.42 -21.98
C ASN A 21 -8.21 1.44 -21.96
N ALA A 22 -7.61 2.56 -21.54
CA ALA A 22 -6.16 2.70 -21.42
C ALA A 22 -5.61 2.17 -20.09
N ILE A 23 -6.42 2.16 -19.02
CA ILE A 23 -6.00 1.74 -17.67
C ILE A 23 -6.28 0.26 -17.41
N PHE A 24 -7.44 -0.24 -17.84
CA PHE A 24 -7.91 -1.57 -17.51
C PHE A 24 -7.90 -2.48 -18.74
N HIS A 25 -7.58 -3.74 -18.49
CA HIS A 25 -7.80 -4.80 -19.48
C HIS A 25 -9.29 -4.91 -19.83
N GLN A 26 -9.59 -5.48 -21.00
CA GLN A 26 -10.94 -5.55 -21.56
C GLN A 26 -12.02 -6.04 -20.59
N ARG A 27 -11.72 -7.06 -19.77
CA ARG A 27 -12.65 -7.61 -18.77
C ARG A 27 -12.97 -6.63 -17.62
N PHE A 28 -12.22 -5.56 -17.44
CA PHE A 28 -12.39 -4.63 -16.32
C PHE A 28 -12.67 -3.20 -16.80
N GLN A 29 -13.19 -3.02 -18.01
CA GLN A 29 -13.54 -1.70 -18.53
C GLN A 29 -14.96 -1.25 -18.13
N GLN A 30 -15.81 -2.19 -17.70
CA GLN A 30 -17.20 -1.90 -17.31
C GLN A 30 -17.46 -2.26 -15.84
N TYR A 31 -18.29 -1.46 -15.19
CA TYR A 31 -18.73 -1.69 -13.81
C TYR A 31 -19.33 -3.09 -13.60
N ALA A 32 -20.16 -3.56 -14.54
CA ALA A 32 -20.81 -4.88 -14.44
C ALA A 32 -19.80 -6.02 -14.38
N ASP A 33 -18.68 -5.91 -15.11
CA ASP A 33 -17.68 -6.96 -15.15
C ASP A 33 -16.89 -7.05 -13.82
N TRP A 34 -16.67 -5.92 -13.15
CA TRP A 34 -16.05 -5.88 -11.83
C TRP A 34 -16.91 -6.60 -10.80
N LYS A 35 -18.21 -6.25 -10.75
CA LYS A 35 -19.17 -6.91 -9.85
C LYS A 35 -19.19 -8.41 -10.10
N HIS A 36 -19.31 -8.80 -11.36
CA HIS A 36 -19.37 -10.20 -11.75
C HIS A 36 -18.09 -10.94 -11.33
N TYR A 37 -16.91 -10.37 -11.60
CA TYR A 37 -15.63 -10.95 -11.20
C TYR A 37 -15.53 -11.13 -9.69
N LEU A 38 -15.81 -10.08 -8.90
CA LEU A 38 -15.75 -10.12 -7.45
C LEU A 38 -16.76 -11.13 -6.87
N SER A 39 -17.96 -11.21 -7.44
CA SER A 39 -19.00 -12.14 -6.97
C SER A 39 -18.66 -13.61 -7.16
N ILE A 40 -17.88 -13.93 -8.19
CA ILE A 40 -17.48 -15.31 -8.51
C ILE A 40 -16.17 -15.67 -7.81
N ALA A 41 -15.22 -14.74 -7.78
CA ALA A 41 -13.86 -15.02 -7.32
C ALA A 41 -13.70 -14.91 -5.80
N LEU A 42 -14.56 -14.15 -5.11
CA LEU A 42 -14.61 -14.12 -3.64
C LEU A 42 -15.68 -15.06 -3.11
N PHE A 43 -15.32 -15.86 -2.11
CA PHE A 43 -16.27 -16.67 -1.37
C PHE A 43 -17.36 -15.80 -0.74
N ASN A 44 -18.62 -16.11 -1.04
CA ASN A 44 -19.79 -15.30 -0.66
C ASN A 44 -19.69 -13.81 -1.03
N SER A 45 -18.95 -13.47 -2.10
CA SER A 45 -18.78 -12.09 -2.58
C SER A 45 -18.20 -11.11 -1.56
N SER A 46 -17.48 -11.59 -0.54
CA SER A 46 -16.93 -10.78 0.56
C SER A 46 -15.47 -11.13 0.85
N VAL A 47 -14.68 -10.12 1.20
CA VAL A 47 -13.31 -10.28 1.68
C VAL A 47 -13.29 -10.99 3.02
N GLY A 48 -14.13 -10.60 3.98
CA GLY A 48 -14.20 -11.25 5.29
C GLY A 48 -14.58 -12.73 5.17
N SER A 49 -15.53 -13.04 4.28
CA SER A 49 -15.92 -14.42 3.98
C SER A 49 -14.77 -15.19 3.32
N GLN A 50 -14.06 -14.61 2.34
CA GLN A 50 -12.91 -15.26 1.71
C GLN A 50 -11.78 -15.55 2.71
N LEU A 51 -11.46 -14.63 3.62
CA LEU A 51 -10.42 -14.81 4.63
C LEU A 51 -10.73 -15.91 5.64
N THR A 52 -11.99 -16.26 5.82
CA THR A 52 -12.45 -17.32 6.72
C THR A 52 -12.86 -18.61 5.98
N ALA A 53 -12.74 -18.62 4.65
CA ALA A 53 -13.15 -19.73 3.80
C ALA A 53 -12.22 -20.95 3.94
N PRO A 54 -12.74 -22.18 3.71
CA PRO A 54 -11.91 -23.37 3.67
C PRO A 54 -10.92 -23.33 2.50
N GLU A 55 -9.83 -24.11 2.58
CA GLU A 55 -8.75 -24.14 1.57
C GLU A 55 -9.25 -24.41 0.13
N SER A 56 -10.34 -25.17 -0.02
CA SER A 56 -10.96 -25.48 -1.31
C SER A 56 -11.51 -24.25 -2.04
N CYS A 57 -11.85 -23.19 -1.30
CA CYS A 57 -12.34 -21.93 -1.85
C CYS A 57 -11.22 -20.96 -2.25
N TRP A 58 -9.95 -21.36 -2.12
CA TRP A 58 -8.82 -20.55 -2.55
C TRP A 58 -8.33 -20.95 -3.94
N SER A 59 -8.12 -19.95 -4.78
CA SER A 59 -7.56 -20.07 -6.13
C SER A 59 -6.62 -18.90 -6.42
N VAL A 60 -5.93 -18.92 -7.57
CA VAL A 60 -5.16 -17.75 -8.00
C VAL A 60 -6.09 -16.54 -8.16
N GLU A 61 -7.27 -16.77 -8.73
CA GLU A 61 -8.28 -15.76 -8.99
C GLU A 61 -8.85 -15.16 -7.70
N SER A 62 -9.01 -15.94 -6.63
CA SER A 62 -9.51 -15.40 -5.35
C SER A 62 -8.50 -14.44 -4.72
N PHE A 63 -7.20 -14.72 -4.80
CA PHE A 63 -6.15 -13.79 -4.38
C PHE A 63 -6.11 -12.51 -5.22
N GLN A 64 -6.29 -12.64 -6.54
CA GLN A 64 -6.41 -11.49 -7.43
C GLN A 64 -7.65 -10.64 -7.10
N ALA A 65 -8.77 -11.29 -6.78
CA ALA A 65 -9.98 -10.62 -6.36
C ALA A 65 -9.83 -9.87 -5.03
N LEU A 66 -9.04 -10.39 -4.08
CA LEU A 66 -8.66 -9.62 -2.87
C LEU A 66 -7.96 -8.31 -3.23
N TYR A 67 -7.04 -8.32 -4.21
CA TYR A 67 -6.39 -7.09 -4.67
C TYR A 67 -7.38 -6.15 -5.35
N VAL A 68 -8.25 -6.66 -6.22
CA VAL A 68 -9.28 -5.83 -6.89
C VAL A 68 -10.24 -5.22 -5.87
N ALA A 69 -10.61 -5.95 -4.81
CA ALA A 69 -11.42 -5.44 -3.71
C ALA A 69 -10.70 -4.32 -2.95
N CYS A 70 -9.41 -4.52 -2.60
CA CYS A 70 -8.60 -3.47 -1.99
C CYS A 70 -8.49 -2.23 -2.89
N TRP A 71 -8.32 -2.42 -4.20
CA TRP A 71 -8.23 -1.33 -5.16
C TRP A 71 -9.58 -0.61 -5.33
N THR A 72 -10.69 -1.32 -5.25
CA THR A 72 -12.04 -0.73 -5.25
C THR A 72 -12.27 0.13 -4.00
N HIS A 73 -11.78 -0.34 -2.84
CA HIS A 73 -11.80 0.43 -1.60
C HIS A 73 -10.91 1.67 -1.68
N TYR A 74 -9.66 1.55 -2.13
CA TYR A 74 -8.74 2.69 -2.22
C TYR A 74 -7.87 2.55 -3.46
N PRO A 75 -8.27 3.16 -4.60
CA PRO A 75 -7.52 3.06 -5.84
C PRO A 75 -6.15 3.74 -5.74
N VAL A 76 -5.10 3.05 -6.18
CA VAL A 76 -3.74 3.61 -6.26
C VAL A 76 -3.09 3.33 -7.61
N GLU A 77 -2.33 4.29 -8.14
CA GLU A 77 -1.50 4.08 -9.34
C GLU A 77 -0.47 2.99 -9.12
N LYS A 78 0.13 3.02 -7.93
CA LYS A 78 1.18 2.13 -7.49
C LYS A 78 1.15 2.05 -5.98
N GLY A 79 1.11 0.83 -5.46
CA GLY A 79 0.96 0.64 -4.04
C GLY A 79 0.97 -0.80 -3.60
N THR A 80 1.09 -0.95 -2.29
CA THR A 80 1.03 -2.22 -1.57
C THR A 80 -0.10 -2.11 -0.56
N TYR A 81 -1.01 -3.08 -0.61
CA TYR A 81 -2.02 -3.26 0.43
C TYR A 81 -1.53 -4.28 1.45
N MET A 82 -1.80 -4.00 2.71
CA MET A 82 -1.55 -4.87 3.85
C MET A 82 -2.89 -5.20 4.49
N LEU A 83 -3.51 -6.27 4.00
CA LEU A 83 -4.81 -6.74 4.50
C LEU A 83 -4.62 -7.35 5.88
N ASN A 84 -5.26 -6.75 6.88
CA ASN A 84 -5.11 -7.14 8.29
C ASN A 84 -5.73 -8.52 8.53
N LEU A 85 -4.92 -9.44 9.06
CA LEU A 85 -5.36 -10.79 9.44
C LEU A 85 -5.42 -10.98 10.96
N GLY A 86 -5.23 -9.92 11.75
CA GLY A 86 -5.09 -9.99 13.22
C GLY A 86 -6.31 -10.50 13.96
N GLU A 87 -7.49 -10.45 13.34
CA GLU A 87 -8.75 -10.97 13.90
C GLU A 87 -8.94 -12.48 13.63
N LEU A 88 -8.10 -13.08 12.78
CA LEU A 88 -8.19 -14.49 12.44
C LEU A 88 -7.48 -15.35 13.48
N ASN A 89 -8.07 -16.51 13.77
CA ASN A 89 -7.45 -17.50 14.65
C ASN A 89 -6.34 -18.30 13.93
N GLY A 90 -5.54 -19.04 14.70
CA GLY A 90 -4.39 -19.80 14.15
C GLY A 90 -4.76 -20.82 13.07
N VAL A 91 -5.95 -21.41 13.13
CA VAL A 91 -6.43 -22.36 12.10
C VAL A 91 -6.69 -21.63 10.79
N GLN A 92 -7.39 -20.49 10.85
CA GLN A 92 -7.69 -19.66 9.68
C GLN A 92 -6.42 -19.10 9.04
N LEU A 93 -5.47 -18.63 9.86
CA LEU A 93 -4.16 -18.19 9.37
C LEU A 93 -3.42 -19.33 8.65
N GLY A 94 -3.43 -20.53 9.24
CA GLY A 94 -2.84 -21.73 8.63
C GLY A 94 -3.46 -22.08 7.28
N VAL A 95 -4.78 -21.94 7.13
CA VAL A 95 -5.46 -22.16 5.83
C VAL A 95 -4.95 -21.18 4.77
N ILE A 96 -4.80 -19.90 5.11
CA ILE A 96 -4.31 -18.88 4.17
C ILE A 96 -2.85 -19.16 3.77
N GLU A 97 -1.97 -19.43 4.74
CA GLU A 97 -0.57 -19.76 4.47
C GLU A 97 -0.45 -21.01 3.56
N HIS A 98 -1.27 -22.03 3.82
CA HIS A 98 -1.30 -23.25 3.02
C HIS A 98 -1.86 -23.00 1.60
N ALA A 99 -2.91 -22.18 1.48
CA ALA A 99 -3.44 -21.75 0.19
C ALA A 99 -2.41 -20.99 -0.64
N ILE A 100 -1.65 -20.07 -0.03
CA ILE A 100 -0.56 -19.33 -0.70
C ILE A 100 0.46 -20.31 -1.28
N SER A 101 0.99 -21.22 -0.46
CA SER A 101 2.04 -22.15 -0.88
C SER A 101 1.58 -23.16 -1.95
N LYS A 102 0.31 -23.57 -1.91
CA LYS A 102 -0.24 -24.58 -2.82
C LYS A 102 -0.76 -24.01 -4.13
N LYS A 103 -1.33 -22.80 -4.11
CA LYS A 103 -2.02 -22.21 -5.26
C LYS A 103 -1.12 -21.27 -6.06
N LEU A 104 -0.09 -20.70 -5.43
CA LEU A 104 0.75 -19.68 -6.02
C LEU A 104 2.18 -20.19 -6.23
N SER A 105 2.88 -19.62 -7.21
CA SER A 105 4.29 -19.95 -7.44
C SER A 105 5.19 -19.12 -6.55
N TRP A 106 6.08 -19.74 -5.79
CA TRP A 106 7.08 -19.01 -5.00
C TRP A 106 8.00 -18.16 -5.90
N ARG A 107 8.39 -16.99 -5.42
CA ARG A 107 9.42 -16.14 -6.02
C ARG A 107 10.19 -15.31 -4.99
N PRO A 108 11.45 -14.96 -5.26
CA PRO A 108 12.13 -13.92 -4.50
C PRO A 108 11.40 -12.57 -4.61
N SER A 109 11.30 -11.87 -3.49
CA SER A 109 10.79 -10.51 -3.39
C SER A 109 11.88 -9.57 -2.88
N SER A 110 11.91 -8.35 -3.42
CA SER A 110 12.75 -7.27 -2.90
C SER A 110 12.03 -6.40 -1.85
N HIS A 111 10.83 -6.79 -1.41
CA HIS A 111 10.06 -6.09 -0.37
C HIS A 111 10.42 -6.63 1.03
N LEU A 112 9.44 -6.71 1.93
CA LEU A 112 9.55 -6.96 3.37
C LEU A 112 10.29 -8.26 3.69
N SER A 113 9.59 -9.40 3.79
CA SER A 113 10.18 -10.71 4.19
C SER A 113 11.04 -11.38 3.11
N LYS A 114 11.15 -10.80 1.91
CA LYS A 114 11.77 -11.38 0.70
C LYS A 114 11.15 -12.69 0.18
N ASN A 115 10.22 -13.30 0.90
CA ASN A 115 9.55 -14.54 0.50
C ASN A 115 8.21 -14.19 -0.16
N GLY A 116 8.22 -14.10 -1.49
CA GLY A 116 7.06 -13.74 -2.28
C GLY A 116 6.41 -14.92 -2.97
N HIS A 117 5.15 -14.73 -3.36
CA HIS A 117 4.41 -15.65 -4.20
C HIS A 117 3.74 -14.89 -5.35
N SER A 118 3.69 -15.52 -6.51
CA SER A 118 3.16 -14.97 -7.74
C SER A 118 1.75 -15.47 -8.00
N ALA A 119 0.80 -14.54 -8.08
CA ALA A 119 -0.54 -14.76 -8.62
C ALA A 119 -0.65 -14.17 -10.05
N SER A 120 0.34 -14.44 -10.90
CA SER A 120 0.41 -13.91 -12.28
C SER A 120 -0.48 -14.64 -13.29
N LYS A 121 -0.85 -15.90 -13.03
CA LYS A 121 -1.67 -16.69 -13.96
C LYS A 121 -3.04 -16.03 -14.14
N GLY A 122 -3.37 -15.66 -15.37
CA GLY A 122 -4.65 -15.00 -15.68
C GLY A 122 -4.76 -13.56 -15.19
N TRP A 123 -3.67 -12.95 -14.71
CA TRP A 123 -3.69 -11.54 -14.31
C TRP A 123 -4.03 -10.65 -15.49
N ALA A 124 -5.16 -9.96 -15.38
CA ALA A 124 -5.66 -9.09 -16.42
C ALA A 124 -6.52 -7.97 -15.81
N PHE A 125 -6.04 -7.33 -14.74
CA PHE A 125 -6.75 -6.21 -14.12
C PHE A 125 -6.26 -4.87 -14.67
N LEU A 126 -5.05 -4.45 -14.30
CA LEU A 126 -4.42 -3.20 -14.75
C LEU A 126 -3.52 -3.42 -15.97
N MET A 127 -3.67 -2.59 -17.00
CA MET A 127 -2.79 -2.57 -18.17
C MET A 127 -1.35 -2.25 -17.75
N GLY A 128 -0.37 -2.95 -18.35
CA GLY A 128 1.05 -2.79 -18.04
C GLY A 128 1.51 -3.50 -16.76
N TYR A 129 0.59 -3.99 -15.94
CA TYR A 129 0.89 -4.87 -14.82
C TYR A 129 0.72 -6.33 -15.25
N HIS A 130 1.62 -7.20 -14.81
CA HIS A 130 1.69 -8.60 -15.29
C HIS A 130 1.66 -9.62 -14.15
N GLU A 131 1.66 -9.16 -12.91
CA GLU A 131 1.71 -10.01 -11.75
C GLU A 131 1.05 -9.34 -10.56
N LEU A 132 0.42 -10.16 -9.72
CA LEU A 132 0.15 -9.83 -8.33
C LEU A 132 1.16 -10.57 -7.44
N LEU A 133 2.02 -9.81 -6.76
CA LEU A 133 2.91 -10.29 -5.71
C LEU A 133 2.16 -10.38 -4.39
N ILE A 134 2.30 -11.53 -3.73
CA ILE A 134 1.64 -11.86 -2.48
C ILE A 134 2.69 -12.26 -1.45
N GLN A 135 2.60 -11.70 -0.25
CA GLN A 135 3.46 -12.10 0.87
C GLN A 135 2.64 -12.22 2.15
N PHE A 136 2.94 -13.25 2.95
CA PHE A 136 2.43 -13.32 4.32
C PHE A 136 3.45 -12.63 5.23
N GLU A 137 3.04 -11.55 5.87
CA GLU A 137 3.92 -10.67 6.63
C GLU A 137 3.47 -10.57 8.07
N ARG A 138 4.41 -10.29 8.97
CA ARG A 138 4.11 -9.97 10.38
C ARG A 138 4.78 -8.66 10.72
N THR A 139 4.01 -7.69 11.20
CA THR A 139 4.53 -6.41 11.71
C THR A 139 4.08 -6.23 13.14
N ALA A 140 5.05 -6.09 14.06
CA ALA A 140 4.77 -5.97 15.50
C ALA A 140 3.82 -7.06 16.03
N GLY A 141 4.00 -8.30 15.57
CA GLY A 141 3.18 -9.46 15.95
C GLY A 141 1.86 -9.61 15.18
N VAL A 142 1.38 -8.57 14.51
CA VAL A 142 0.13 -8.61 13.75
C VAL A 142 0.37 -9.23 12.35
N PRO A 143 -0.37 -10.28 11.95
CA PRO A 143 -0.27 -10.87 10.63
C PRO A 143 -1.00 -10.04 9.57
N TYR A 144 -0.41 -9.97 8.38
CA TYR A 144 -0.94 -9.27 7.21
C TYR A 144 -0.76 -10.11 5.95
N LEU A 145 -1.74 -10.01 5.04
CA LEU A 145 -1.57 -10.44 3.66
C LEU A 145 -1.18 -9.22 2.82
N MET A 146 0.08 -9.18 2.40
CA MET A 146 0.60 -8.17 1.49
C MET A 146 0.15 -8.48 0.06
N LEU A 147 -0.46 -7.51 -0.62
CA LEU A 147 -0.91 -7.61 -2.00
C LEU A 147 -0.35 -6.45 -2.82
N LYS A 148 0.34 -6.75 -3.92
CA LYS A 148 1.00 -5.73 -4.73
C LYS A 148 1.05 -6.08 -6.22
N ALA A 149 0.51 -5.22 -7.07
CA ALA A 149 0.67 -5.37 -8.52
C ALA A 149 2.10 -5.02 -8.96
N GLU A 150 2.71 -5.86 -9.79
CA GLU A 150 4.04 -5.65 -10.38
C GLU A 150 3.99 -5.62 -11.91
N GLY A 151 4.76 -4.69 -12.50
CA GLY A 151 4.90 -4.53 -13.96
C GLY A 151 5.77 -5.58 -14.65
N HIS A 152 6.24 -6.58 -13.93
CA HIS A 152 7.09 -7.65 -14.46
C HIS A 152 7.01 -8.88 -13.57
N THR A 153 7.21 -10.05 -14.17
CA THR A 153 7.39 -11.32 -13.44
C THR A 153 8.86 -11.52 -13.07
N THR A 154 9.20 -12.51 -12.23
CA THR A 154 10.60 -12.87 -11.88
C THR A 154 11.25 -13.91 -12.79
N GLY A 155 10.64 -14.26 -13.93
CA GLY A 155 11.23 -15.20 -14.88
C GLY A 155 12.48 -14.67 -15.61
N LEU A 156 13.08 -15.47 -16.49
CA LEU A 156 14.25 -15.08 -17.32
C LEU A 156 14.04 -13.75 -18.08
N THR A 157 12.83 -13.53 -18.61
CA THR A 157 12.42 -12.26 -19.27
C THR A 157 12.23 -11.11 -18.27
N GLY A 158 11.92 -11.44 -17.02
CA GLY A 158 11.72 -10.52 -15.90
C GLY A 158 13.00 -9.93 -15.30
N VAL A 159 14.11 -10.68 -15.36
CA VAL A 159 15.41 -10.21 -14.83
C VAL A 159 15.88 -8.93 -15.52
N VAL A 160 15.70 -8.84 -16.84
CA VAL A 160 16.07 -7.63 -17.61
C VAL A 160 15.22 -6.44 -17.20
N ALA A 161 13.91 -6.63 -17.07
CA ALA A 161 12.98 -5.59 -16.62
C ALA A 161 13.30 -5.14 -15.17
N HIS A 162 13.58 -6.10 -14.28
CA HIS A 162 13.96 -5.82 -12.90
C HIS A 162 15.30 -5.05 -12.83
N CYS A 163 16.31 -5.44 -13.60
CA CYS A 163 17.59 -4.72 -13.69
C CYS A 163 17.42 -3.31 -14.24
N ARG A 164 16.58 -3.12 -15.27
CA ARG A 164 16.28 -1.80 -15.84
C ARG A 164 15.55 -0.92 -14.83
N SER A 165 14.54 -1.46 -14.15
CA SER A 165 13.80 -0.77 -13.09
C SER A 165 14.71 -0.39 -11.92
N TRP A 166 15.59 -1.31 -11.50
CA TRP A 166 16.58 -1.05 -10.46
C TRP A 166 17.57 0.06 -10.85
N ARG A 167 18.12 0.03 -12.08
CA ARG A 167 19.02 1.09 -12.57
C ARG A 167 18.31 2.43 -12.66
N HIS A 168 17.07 2.45 -13.15
CA HIS A 168 16.25 3.66 -13.20
C HIS A 168 16.04 4.21 -11.79
N LYS A 169 15.56 3.40 -10.85
CA LYS A 169 15.36 3.77 -9.45
C LYS A 169 16.63 4.25 -8.77
N LYS A 170 17.78 3.65 -9.08
CA LYS A 170 19.08 4.11 -8.58
C LYS A 170 19.44 5.51 -9.10
N LYS A 171 19.03 5.86 -10.33
CA LYS A 171 19.30 7.15 -10.97
C LYS A 171 18.30 8.24 -10.57
N THR A 172 17.01 7.91 -10.52
CA THR A 172 15.92 8.89 -10.35
C THR A 172 15.33 8.91 -8.95
N GLY A 173 15.61 7.91 -8.11
CA GLY A 173 14.92 7.71 -6.84
C GLY A 173 13.51 7.12 -6.97
N GLU A 174 12.96 7.08 -8.19
CA GLU A 174 11.60 6.63 -8.49
C GLU A 174 11.59 5.28 -9.20
N GLY A 175 10.63 4.43 -8.87
CA GLY A 175 10.42 3.19 -9.64
C GLY A 175 9.81 3.50 -11.01
N LEU A 176 10.09 2.69 -12.02
CA LEU A 176 9.42 2.82 -13.31
C LEU A 176 7.90 2.66 -13.15
N THR A 177 7.17 3.48 -13.89
CA THR A 177 5.71 3.39 -14.06
C THR A 177 5.39 2.23 -15.01
N ALA A 178 4.51 1.34 -14.57
CA ALA A 178 4.04 0.22 -15.40
C ALA A 178 2.94 0.66 -16.38
N SER A 179 2.07 1.58 -15.95
CA SER A 179 0.97 2.13 -16.76
C SER A 179 1.04 3.65 -16.86
N PRO A 180 1.55 4.22 -17.97
CA PRO A 180 1.57 5.66 -18.18
C PRO A 180 0.18 6.30 -18.10
N ALA A 181 -0.85 5.60 -18.59
CA ALA A 181 -2.23 6.07 -18.54
C ALA A 181 -2.74 6.18 -17.10
N LEU A 182 -2.52 5.16 -16.27
CA LEU A 182 -2.91 5.20 -14.86
C LEU A 182 -2.18 6.30 -14.09
N LYS A 183 -0.89 6.52 -14.39
CA LYS A 183 -0.11 7.64 -13.82
C LYS A 183 -0.67 8.99 -14.21
N ALA A 184 -1.01 9.19 -15.48
CA ALA A 184 -1.62 10.44 -15.94
C ALA A 184 -3.00 10.66 -15.30
N PHE A 185 -3.78 9.59 -15.14
CA PHE A 185 -5.10 9.66 -14.51
C PHE A 185 -5.00 10.00 -13.02
N ALA A 186 -4.18 9.29 -12.24
CA ALA A 186 -3.93 9.62 -10.84
C ALA A 186 -3.33 11.04 -10.67
N ALA A 187 -2.62 11.54 -11.69
CA ALA A 187 -2.13 12.91 -11.68
C ALA A 187 -3.25 13.96 -11.83
N SER A 188 -4.24 13.67 -12.66
CA SER A 188 -5.34 14.60 -12.98
C SER A 188 -6.56 14.45 -12.06
N HIS A 189 -6.75 13.28 -11.45
CA HIS A 189 -7.90 12.93 -10.62
C HIS A 189 -7.45 12.33 -9.28
N PRO A 190 -6.71 13.08 -8.44
CA PRO A 190 -6.20 12.60 -7.16
C PRO A 190 -7.31 12.27 -6.15
N ASP A 191 -8.53 12.73 -6.38
CA ASP A 191 -9.74 12.40 -5.63
C ASP A 191 -10.29 10.99 -5.93
N ILE A 192 -9.94 10.43 -7.09
CA ILE A 192 -10.37 9.10 -7.55
C ILE A 192 -9.26 8.06 -7.38
N VAL A 193 -8.04 8.38 -7.83
CA VAL A 193 -6.88 7.47 -7.74
C VAL A 193 -5.70 8.19 -7.14
N ASP A 194 -5.20 7.64 -6.03
CA ASP A 194 -4.01 8.15 -5.39
C ASP A 194 -2.77 7.87 -6.26
N ARG A 195 -1.88 8.86 -6.35
CA ARG A 195 -0.66 8.78 -7.15
C ARG A 195 0.31 7.72 -6.62
N ARG A 196 0.35 7.46 -5.32
CA ARG A 196 1.34 6.53 -4.75
C ARG A 196 1.06 6.12 -3.30
N ALA A 197 0.83 4.84 -3.06
CA ALA A 197 1.14 4.20 -1.77
C ALA A 197 2.55 3.59 -1.86
N ALA A 198 3.39 3.74 -0.85
CA ALA A 198 4.83 3.48 -1.02
C ALA A 198 5.14 2.01 -1.27
N GLU A 199 5.76 1.74 -2.41
CA GLU A 199 6.27 0.42 -2.80
C GLU A 199 7.51 -0.01 -1.98
N ASN A 200 8.28 0.93 -1.46
CA ASN A 200 9.46 0.76 -0.60
C ASN A 200 9.84 2.15 -0.08
N TYR A 201 10.64 2.24 1.00
CA TYR A 201 11.28 3.51 1.38
C TYR A 201 11.96 4.13 0.15
N ASP A 202 11.76 5.43 -0.03
CA ASP A 202 12.62 6.15 -0.93
C ASP A 202 14.03 6.26 -0.32
N LYS A 203 15.02 6.64 -1.13
CA LYS A 203 16.41 6.66 -0.66
C LYS A 203 16.61 7.66 0.49
N PRO A 204 16.10 8.91 0.42
CA PRO A 204 16.16 9.85 1.53
C PRO A 204 15.57 9.30 2.85
N TYR A 205 14.35 8.74 2.84
CA TYR A 205 13.75 8.15 4.04
C TYR A 205 14.57 6.98 4.58
N LYS A 206 15.13 6.15 3.70
CA LYS A 206 16.03 5.07 4.12
C LYS A 206 17.30 5.58 4.80
N GLU A 207 17.90 6.65 4.31
CA GLU A 207 19.08 7.24 4.94
C GLU A 207 18.71 7.91 6.27
N MET A 208 17.54 8.56 6.37
CA MET A 208 16.99 9.06 7.63
C MET A 208 16.79 7.92 8.66
N LEU A 209 16.19 6.79 8.27
CA LEU A 209 16.04 5.67 9.20
C LEU A 209 17.40 5.19 9.73
N LYS A 210 18.41 5.09 8.86
CA LYS A 210 19.76 4.68 9.27
C LYS A 210 20.40 5.66 10.24
N SER A 211 20.25 6.97 10.04
CA SER A 211 20.82 7.97 10.94
C SER A 211 20.15 7.94 12.32
N LEU A 212 18.86 7.63 12.36
CA LEU A 212 18.10 7.34 13.59
C LEU A 212 18.46 5.99 14.22
N GLN A 213 19.46 5.28 13.68
CA GLN A 213 19.88 3.93 14.08
C GLN A 213 18.76 2.87 13.96
N LEU A 214 17.76 3.16 13.14
CA LEU A 214 16.68 2.23 12.82
C LEU A 214 17.05 1.43 11.58
N ARG A 215 16.97 0.10 11.68
CA ARG A 215 17.32 -0.82 10.60
C ARG A 215 16.16 -1.77 10.36
N GLY A 216 15.86 -1.99 9.08
CA GLY A 216 14.84 -2.94 8.66
C GLY A 216 13.73 -2.31 7.83
N LYS A 217 13.08 -3.12 7.01
CA LYS A 217 11.98 -2.69 6.14
C LYS A 217 10.62 -2.66 6.84
N GLN A 218 10.56 -3.10 8.09
CA GLN A 218 9.36 -3.17 8.90
C GLN A 218 9.37 -2.13 10.04
N VAL A 219 10.26 -1.14 9.97
CA VAL A 219 10.30 -0.04 10.94
C VAL A 219 9.02 0.76 10.76
N THR A 220 8.24 0.82 11.83
CA THR A 220 6.97 1.52 11.87
C THR A 220 7.15 3.01 12.13
N VAL A 221 6.13 3.80 11.79
CA VAL A 221 6.04 5.21 12.16
C VAL A 221 6.19 5.41 13.66
N ARG A 222 5.60 4.51 14.46
CA ARG A 222 5.64 4.56 15.93
C ARG A 222 7.02 4.28 16.52
N GLU A 223 7.89 3.57 15.79
CA GLU A 223 9.30 3.38 16.15
C GLU A 223 10.17 4.54 15.64
N MET A 224 9.83 5.10 14.47
CA MET A 224 10.55 6.18 13.82
C MET A 224 10.37 7.52 14.50
N MET A 225 9.12 7.95 14.73
CA MET A 225 8.81 9.29 15.24
C MET A 225 9.45 9.62 16.60
N PRO A 226 9.48 8.72 17.61
CA PRO A 226 10.18 9.01 18.86
C PRO A 226 11.65 9.33 18.65
N ARG A 227 12.33 8.57 17.78
CA ARG A 227 13.75 8.78 17.46
C ARG A 227 13.97 10.08 16.68
N LEU A 228 13.11 10.33 15.69
CA LEU A 228 13.13 11.55 14.90
C LEU A 228 12.97 12.80 15.79
N PHE A 229 11.95 12.80 16.64
CA PHE A 229 11.65 13.94 17.50
C PHE A 229 12.73 14.14 18.57
N GLN A 230 13.23 13.05 19.17
CA GLN A 230 14.34 13.10 20.11
C GLN A 230 15.61 13.68 19.45
N ASN A 231 15.97 13.20 18.25
CA ASN A 231 17.16 13.65 17.54
C ASN A 231 17.07 15.13 17.12
N ALA A 232 15.88 15.61 16.78
CA ALA A 232 15.63 17.00 16.44
C ALA A 232 15.34 17.92 17.65
N GLY A 233 15.34 17.40 18.87
CA GLY A 233 14.96 18.17 20.07
C GLY A 233 13.49 18.62 20.11
N TYR A 234 12.63 18.05 19.25
CA TYR A 234 11.22 18.42 19.14
C TYR A 234 10.38 17.68 20.20
N ARG A 235 9.40 18.38 20.77
CA ARG A 235 8.43 17.82 21.71
C ARG A 235 7.01 18.04 21.18
N PRO A 236 6.23 16.97 20.95
CA PRO A 236 4.86 17.13 20.47
C PRO A 236 3.98 17.73 21.58
N ILE A 237 3.07 18.61 21.20
CA ILE A 237 2.07 19.17 22.11
C ILE A 237 1.02 18.08 22.38
N CYS A 238 1.10 17.45 23.55
CA CYS A 238 0.19 16.38 23.95
C CYS A 238 0.13 16.24 25.48
N ASP A 239 -0.95 15.65 25.99
CA ASP A 239 -1.20 15.51 27.43
C ASP A 239 -0.24 14.53 28.12
N ASN A 240 0.24 13.51 27.40
CA ASN A 240 1.13 12.49 27.95
C ASN A 240 2.29 12.14 26.98
N PRO A 241 3.39 12.90 27.02
CA PRO A 241 4.54 12.68 26.14
C PRO A 241 5.21 11.31 26.31
N ALA A 242 5.10 10.69 27.50
CA ALA A 242 5.79 9.43 27.80
C ALA A 242 5.19 8.24 27.04
N THR A 243 3.88 8.26 26.79
CA THR A 243 3.14 7.18 26.12
C THR A 243 2.56 7.59 24.78
N PHE A 244 2.67 8.87 24.39
CA PHE A 244 2.06 9.44 23.20
C PHE A 244 2.20 8.55 21.95
N PHE A 245 3.41 8.15 21.58
CA PHE A 245 3.62 7.38 20.35
C PHE A 245 3.00 5.97 20.38
N GLN A 246 2.75 5.43 21.56
CA GLN A 246 2.15 4.10 21.74
C GLN A 246 0.62 4.16 21.70
N SER A 247 0.02 5.21 22.27
CA SER A 247 -1.44 5.34 22.43
C SER A 247 -2.11 6.27 21.43
N ALA A 248 -1.37 7.19 20.80
CA ALA A 248 -1.93 8.16 19.86
C ALA A 248 -2.58 7.45 18.66
N SER A 249 -3.70 7.97 18.18
CA SER A 249 -4.25 7.58 16.89
C SER A 249 -3.29 7.94 15.75
N ASN A 250 -3.46 7.34 14.58
CA ASN A 250 -2.71 7.73 13.40
C ASN A 250 -2.94 9.20 13.07
N GLU A 251 -4.17 9.72 13.20
CA GLU A 251 -4.44 11.13 13.00
C GLU A 251 -3.62 12.03 13.94
N GLN A 252 -3.55 11.69 15.23
CA GLN A 252 -2.74 12.44 16.21
C GLN A 252 -1.24 12.39 15.88
N LEU A 253 -0.73 11.22 15.46
CA LEU A 253 0.65 11.10 14.98
C LEU A 253 0.90 11.93 13.72
N GLY A 254 -0.04 11.90 12.77
CA GLY A 254 0.04 12.66 11.53
C GLY A 254 0.07 14.16 11.80
N ARG A 255 -0.81 14.68 12.66
CA ARG A 255 -0.80 16.09 13.08
C ARG A 255 0.52 16.47 13.76
N ALA A 256 0.99 15.65 14.71
CA ALA A 256 2.27 15.91 15.38
C ALA A 256 3.46 15.92 14.41
N LEU A 257 3.46 15.06 13.39
CA LEU A 257 4.48 15.02 12.35
C LEU A 257 4.38 16.22 11.40
N GLN A 258 3.17 16.66 11.07
CA GLN A 258 2.93 17.85 10.25
C GLN A 258 3.42 19.11 10.99
N ASP A 259 3.09 19.24 12.27
CA ASP A 259 3.59 20.32 13.13
C ASP A 259 5.11 20.31 13.18
N PHE A 260 5.73 19.13 13.38
CA PHE A 260 7.19 18.98 13.32
C PHE A 260 7.78 19.50 12.00
N CYS A 261 7.17 19.18 10.85
CA CYS A 261 7.62 19.66 9.55
C CYS A 261 7.45 21.17 9.40
N ASN A 262 6.38 21.74 9.95
CA ASN A 262 6.07 23.17 9.87
C ASN A 262 6.91 24.04 10.82
N THR A 263 7.30 23.51 11.99
CA THR A 263 8.08 24.25 13.00
C THR A 263 9.58 24.18 12.77
N ASN A 264 10.06 23.25 11.94
CA ASN A 264 11.48 23.07 11.65
C ASN A 264 11.90 23.43 10.20
N PRO A 265 11.49 24.58 9.60
CA PRO A 265 12.03 25.00 8.32
C PRO A 265 13.46 25.60 8.43
N GLN A 266 14.00 25.81 9.64
CA GLN A 266 15.32 26.40 9.91
C GLN A 266 16.17 25.53 10.86
N LEU A 267 16.63 24.38 10.40
CA LEU A 267 17.83 23.71 10.96
C LEU A 267 19.13 24.21 10.30
N SER A 268 19.10 25.42 9.74
CA SER A 268 20.27 26.17 9.29
C SER A 268 20.89 26.92 10.47
N GLY A 269 21.80 26.27 11.21
CA GLY A 269 22.49 26.92 12.31
C GLY A 269 23.52 26.03 12.99
N ASP A 270 24.75 26.08 12.47
CA ASP A 270 26.07 25.88 13.11
C ASP A 270 26.30 24.70 14.07
N GLY A 271 25.37 23.75 14.20
CA GLY A 271 25.54 22.52 14.97
C GLY A 271 26.02 21.38 14.08
N GLU A 272 27.25 20.92 14.30
CA GLU A 272 28.00 19.91 13.52
C GLU A 272 27.34 18.51 13.33
N ASP A 273 26.06 18.29 13.66
CA ASP A 273 25.46 16.95 13.60
C ASP A 273 23.99 16.86 13.11
N VAL A 274 23.39 17.94 12.57
CA VAL A 274 21.95 17.97 12.17
C VAL A 274 21.71 17.89 10.63
N GLY A 275 22.74 17.58 9.84
CA GLY A 275 22.73 17.67 8.37
C GLY A 275 21.76 16.75 7.59
N LEU A 276 20.85 16.03 8.26
CA LEU A 276 19.89 15.11 7.62
C LEU A 276 18.50 15.73 7.40
N LEU A 277 18.09 16.73 8.16
CA LEU A 277 16.77 17.36 8.04
C LEU A 277 16.75 18.59 7.12
N GLU A 278 17.92 18.98 6.60
CA GLU A 278 18.05 20.03 5.59
C GLU A 278 17.66 19.57 4.18
N ASP A 279 17.55 18.25 3.96
CA ASP A 279 17.10 17.69 2.69
C ASP A 279 15.57 17.90 2.54
N GLN A 280 15.20 18.85 1.68
CA GLN A 280 13.82 19.16 1.32
C GLN A 280 13.04 17.92 0.84
N ALA A 281 13.71 16.89 0.31
CA ALA A 281 13.06 15.63 -0.03
C ALA A 281 12.60 14.86 1.21
N ILE A 282 13.39 14.85 2.29
CA ILE A 282 13.01 14.20 3.56
C ILE A 282 11.80 14.90 4.18
N ILE A 283 11.81 16.23 4.25
CA ILE A 283 10.68 17.00 4.79
C ILE A 283 9.41 16.73 3.97
N ARG A 284 9.50 16.72 2.64
CA ARG A 284 8.36 16.37 1.79
C ARG A 284 7.83 14.96 2.08
N ASN A 285 8.71 13.97 2.20
CA ASN A 285 8.29 12.60 2.53
C ASN A 285 7.62 12.50 3.90
N LEU A 286 8.12 13.23 4.90
CA LEU A 286 7.51 13.28 6.23
C LEU A 286 6.15 13.96 6.20
N TYR A 287 5.99 14.99 5.37
CA TYR A 287 4.70 15.66 5.14
C TYR A 287 3.69 14.73 4.44
N ASP A 288 4.13 14.01 3.41
CA ASP A 288 3.29 13.01 2.72
C ASP A 288 2.87 11.88 3.68
N LEU A 289 3.79 11.41 4.52
CA LEU A 289 3.52 10.44 5.58
C LEU A 289 2.54 10.98 6.62
N ALA A 290 2.69 12.25 7.03
CA ALA A 290 1.79 12.92 7.96
C ALA A 290 0.36 12.99 7.42
N ASN A 291 0.19 13.42 6.16
CA ASN A 291 -1.13 13.47 5.50
C ASN A 291 -1.75 12.07 5.39
N SER A 292 -0.93 11.07 5.07
CA SER A 292 -1.39 9.68 5.00
C SER A 292 -1.89 9.18 6.37
N LEU A 293 -1.19 9.50 7.45
CA LEU A 293 -1.59 9.15 8.82
C LEU A 293 -2.87 9.88 9.26
N ILE A 294 -3.04 11.14 8.87
CA ILE A 294 -4.29 11.90 9.09
C ILE A 294 -5.45 11.22 8.37
N SER A 295 -5.23 10.77 7.13
CA SER A 295 -6.26 10.06 6.36
C SER A 295 -6.64 8.69 6.96
N ASP A 296 -5.75 8.03 7.70
CA ASP A 296 -6.06 6.77 8.40
C ASP A 296 -7.00 7.00 9.62
N GLY A 297 -7.19 8.25 10.04
CA GLY A 297 -8.11 8.64 11.11
C GLY A 297 -7.73 8.12 12.50
N ALA A 298 -8.76 7.75 13.28
CA ALA A 298 -8.62 7.42 14.70
C ALA A 298 -7.98 6.05 15.00
N SER A 299 -7.59 5.28 13.98
CA SER A 299 -7.03 3.94 14.15
C SER A 299 -5.65 3.98 14.83
N THR A 300 -5.34 2.95 15.63
CA THR A 300 -4.01 2.73 16.21
C THR A 300 -3.32 1.56 15.52
N CYS A 301 -2.66 1.81 14.38
CA CYS A 301 -1.97 0.74 13.66
C CYS A 301 -0.46 1.02 13.53
N GLY A 302 0.33 -0.06 13.49
CA GLY A 302 1.79 -0.01 13.33
C GLY A 302 2.18 0.22 11.87
N ARG A 303 1.89 1.40 11.30
CA ARG A 303 2.12 1.68 9.88
C ARG A 303 3.61 1.57 9.51
N VAL A 304 3.92 0.85 8.44
CA VAL A 304 5.27 0.79 7.84
C VAL A 304 5.26 1.74 6.64
N TYR A 305 5.75 2.97 6.85
CA TYR A 305 5.80 4.02 5.83
C TYR A 305 4.44 4.24 5.13
N ASN A 306 4.36 4.43 3.80
CA ASN A 306 3.08 4.68 3.11
C ASN A 306 2.38 3.41 2.61
N GLU A 307 2.54 2.26 3.27
CA GLU A 307 1.67 1.09 3.01
C GLU A 307 0.22 1.41 3.37
N LEU A 308 -0.74 0.85 2.61
CA LEU A 308 -2.17 0.95 2.93
C LEU A 308 -2.58 -0.25 3.76
N ARG A 309 -2.95 -0.02 5.01
CA ARG A 309 -3.50 -1.05 5.89
C ARG A 309 -5.01 -0.98 5.81
N VAL A 310 -5.60 -2.13 5.51
CA VAL A 310 -7.05 -2.25 5.32
C VAL A 310 -7.54 -3.47 6.08
N SER A 311 -8.69 -3.35 6.72
CA SER A 311 -9.42 -4.48 7.30
C SER A 311 -10.41 -5.07 6.30
N ALA A 312 -10.78 -6.33 6.51
CA ALA A 312 -11.83 -6.95 5.69
C ALA A 312 -13.16 -6.20 5.79
N ALA A 313 -13.52 -5.72 6.99
CA ALA A 313 -14.76 -4.98 7.22
C ALA A 313 -14.82 -3.65 6.45
N GLU A 314 -13.72 -2.89 6.42
CA GLU A 314 -13.66 -1.62 5.65
C GLU A 314 -13.78 -1.86 4.15
N ILE A 315 -13.16 -2.94 3.64
CA ILE A 315 -13.25 -3.30 2.23
C ILE A 315 -14.67 -3.76 1.92
N ASP A 316 -15.26 -4.65 2.73
CA ASP A 316 -16.61 -5.15 2.53
C ASP A 316 -17.64 -4.00 2.56
N SER A 317 -17.52 -3.05 3.48
CA SER A 317 -18.36 -1.85 3.50
C SER A 317 -18.23 -1.02 2.20
N SER A 318 -17.01 -0.92 1.65
CA SER A 318 -16.80 -0.25 0.37
C SER A 318 -17.33 -1.05 -0.82
N LEU A 319 -17.30 -2.39 -0.74
CA LEU A 319 -17.90 -3.26 -1.74
C LEU A 319 -19.43 -3.16 -1.73
N ASP A 320 -20.06 -3.05 -0.55
CA ASP A 320 -21.51 -2.84 -0.44
C ASP A 320 -21.92 -1.53 -1.14
N TYR A 321 -21.24 -0.43 -0.82
CA TYR A 321 -21.44 0.85 -1.50
C TYR A 321 -21.16 0.76 -3.01
N PHE A 322 -20.06 0.11 -3.39
CA PHE A 322 -19.70 -0.12 -4.79
C PHE A 322 -20.80 -0.89 -5.51
N ASN A 323 -21.41 -1.89 -4.87
CA ASN A 323 -22.47 -2.73 -5.44
C ASN A 323 -23.83 -2.03 -5.50
N GLY A 324 -24.00 -0.92 -4.78
CA GLY A 324 -25.24 -0.14 -4.70
C GLY A 324 -26.19 -0.60 -3.60
N HIS A 325 -25.65 -1.14 -2.50
CA HIS A 325 -26.40 -1.54 -1.30
C HIS A 325 -26.35 -0.50 -0.19
#